data_AF-A0A926U4U2-F1
#
_entry.id   AF-A0A926U4U2-F1
#
_cell.length_a   1.000
_cell.length_b   1.000
_cell.length_c   1.000
_cell.angle_alpha   90.00
_cell.angle_beta   90.00
_cell.angle_gamma   90.00
#
_symmetry.space_group_name_H-M   'P 1'
#
loop_
_entity.id
_entity.type
_entity.pdbx_description
1 polymer ?
#
loop_
_entity_poly.entity_id
_entity_poly.type
_entity_poly.pdbx_seq_one_letter_code
_entity_poly.pdbx_strand_id
1 'polypeptide(L)' 'MGLLTAIVGDRIYLDVNIWIYALEQHPTSSQSLTELFQKVDEKKLTVLTSELSLTEALVEQKLDYGQRSFDFNTEV' A
#
# COMPACT_ATOMS: atom_id res chain seq x y z
N MET A 1 -6.81 -5.70 17.97
CA MET A 1 -7.23 -6.78 17.06
C MET A 1 -6.65 -6.44 15.70
N GLY A 2 -5.56 -7.10 15.30
CA GLY A 2 -4.71 -6.66 14.18
C GLY A 2 -5.18 -7.18 12.82
N LEU A 3 -4.76 -6.49 11.74
CA LEU A 3 -5.01 -6.83 10.33
C LEU A 3 -4.84 -8.33 10.03
N LEU A 4 -3.81 -8.96 10.60
CA LEU A 4 -3.49 -10.37 10.39
C LEU A 4 -4.57 -11.35 10.87
N THR A 5 -5.39 -10.97 11.86
CA THR A 5 -6.47 -11.84 12.37
C THR A 5 -7.69 -11.89 11.47
N ALA A 6 -7.81 -10.93 10.54
CA ALA A 6 -8.89 -10.88 9.56
C ALA A 6 -8.56 -11.61 8.25
N ILE A 7 -7.30 -12.04 8.07
CA ILE A 7 -6.86 -12.75 6.87
C ILE A 7 -7.32 -14.20 6.94
N VAL A 8 -8.09 -14.62 5.94
CA VAL A 8 -8.53 -16.01 5.77
C VAL A 8 -7.77 -16.63 4.60
N GLY A 9 -6.98 -17.67 4.88
CA GLY A 9 -6.18 -18.38 3.89
C GLY A 9 -4.72 -17.92 3.81
N ASP A 10 -4.02 -18.40 2.79
CA ASP A 10 -2.58 -18.18 2.56
C ASP A 10 -2.29 -17.20 1.40
N ARG A 11 -3.32 -16.78 0.67
CA ARG A 11 -3.24 -15.85 -0.45
C ARG A 11 -4.08 -14.62 -0.20
N ILE A 12 -3.45 -13.46 -0.33
CA ILE A 12 -4.11 -12.17 -0.17
C ILE A 12 -3.87 -11.31 -1.40
N TYR A 13 -4.90 -10.57 -1.80
CA TYR A 13 -4.77 -9.55 -2.83
C TYR A 13 -4.56 -8.19 -2.15
N LEU A 14 -3.52 -7.46 -2.55
CA LEU A 14 -3.26 -6.12 -2.07
C LEU A 14 -3.69 -5.10 -3.12
N ASP A 15 -4.52 -4.16 -2.69
CA ASP A 15 -4.88 -2.98 -3.47
C ASP A 15 -3.71 -1.98 -3.58
N VAL A 16 -3.77 -1.08 -4.57
CA VAL A 16 -2.78 0.00 -4.76
C VAL A 16 -2.54 0.81 -3.48
N ASN A 17 -3.59 1.10 -2.71
CA ASN A 17 -3.49 1.91 -1.49
C ASN A 17 -2.55 1.32 -0.44
N ILE A 18 -2.45 -0.02 -0.38
CA ILE A 18 -1.55 -0.69 0.55
C ILE A 18 -0.09 -0.41 0.20
N TRP A 19 0.23 -0.37 -1.09
CA TRP A 19 1.57 -0.04 -1.58
C TRP A 19 1.88 1.44 -1.35
N ILE A 20 0.93 2.33 -1.59
CA ILE A 20 1.08 3.78 -1.29
C ILE A 20 1.38 3.97 0.20
N TYR A 21 0.59 3.37 1.10
CA TYR A 21 0.81 3.50 2.55
C TYR A 21 2.14 2.89 3.02
N ALA A 22 2.58 1.82 2.37
CA ALA A 22 3.88 1.22 2.66
C ALA A 22 5.04 2.16 2.25
N LEU A 23 4.93 2.81 1.10
CA LEU A 23 5.95 3.72 0.57
C LEU A 23 5.98 5.06 1.31
N GLU A 24 4.82 5.62 1.66
CA GLU A 24 4.69 6.88 2.40
C GLU A 24 4.94 6.73 3.91
N GLN A 25 5.09 5.50 4.41
CA GLN A 25 5.27 5.19 5.83
C GLN A 25 4.17 5.78 6.73
N HIS A 26 2.91 5.65 6.28
CA HIS A 26 1.78 6.24 6.99
C HIS A 26 1.73 5.76 8.46
N PRO A 27 1.75 6.66 9.46
CA PRO A 27 2.07 6.33 10.86
C PRO A 27 1.07 5.38 11.52
N THR A 28 -0.18 5.36 11.05
CA THR A 28 -1.24 4.50 11.58
C THR A 28 -1.17 3.06 11.04
N SER A 29 -0.55 2.87 9.87
CA SER A 29 -0.57 1.59 9.15
C SER A 29 0.80 0.90 9.15
N SER A 30 1.88 1.64 9.41
CA SER A 30 3.26 1.16 9.33
C SER A 30 3.48 -0.17 10.07
N GLN A 31 3.08 -0.26 11.34
CA GLN A 31 3.27 -1.47 12.14
C GLN A 31 2.50 -2.68 11.57
N SER A 32 1.24 -2.49 11.18
CA SER A 32 0.42 -3.59 10.63
C SER A 32 0.95 -4.06 9.27
N LEU A 33 1.48 -3.14 8.46
CA LEU A 33 2.09 -3.47 7.17
C LEU A 33 3.44 -4.15 7.34
N THR A 34 4.27 -3.73 8.31
CA THR A 34 5.51 -4.42 8.65
C THR A 34 5.26 -5.86 9.06
N GLU A 35 4.28 -6.10 9.93
CA GLU A 35 3.90 -7.46 10.35
C GLU A 35 3.38 -8.30 9.16
N LEU A 36 2.63 -7.69 8.25
CA LEU A 36 2.16 -8.33 7.02
C LEU A 36 3.32 -8.75 6.12
N PHE A 37 4.25 -7.83 5.82
CA PHE A 37 5.40 -8.11 4.96
C PHE A 37 6.35 -9.13 5.59
N GLN A 38 6.52 -9.12 6.91
CA GLN A 38 7.28 -10.16 7.60
C GLN A 38 6.67 -11.56 7.37
N LYS A 39 5.34 -11.71 7.34
CA LYS A 39 4.69 -12.99 7.04
C LYS A 39 4.88 -13.42 5.58
N VAL A 40 4.98 -12.48 4.67
CA VAL A 40 5.32 -12.73 3.26
C VAL A 40 6.76 -13.23 3.15
N ASP A 41 7.70 -12.58 3.84
CA ASP A 41 9.11 -12.99 3.90
C ASP A 41 9.29 -14.37 4.54
N GLU A 42 8.52 -14.67 5.59
CA GLU A 42 8.43 -15.99 6.22
C GLU A 42 7.77 -17.06 5.32
N LYS A 43 7.33 -16.69 4.10
CA LYS A 43 6.56 -17.53 3.15
C LYS A 43 5.26 -18.10 3.74
N LYS A 44 4.70 -17.44 4.76
CA LYS A 44 3.42 -17.81 5.37
C LYS A 44 2.24 -17.20 4.64
N LEU A 45 2.48 -16.14 3.87
CA LEU A 45 1.49 -15.48 3.02
C LEU A 45 2.06 -15.28 1.62
N THR A 46 1.22 -15.52 0.62
CA THR A 46 1.47 -15.16 -0.77
C THR A 46 0.66 -13.92 -1.07
N VAL A 47 1.34 -12.84 -1.47
CA VAL A 47 0.71 -11.59 -1.89
C VAL A 47 0.54 -11.61 -3.41
N LEU A 48 -0.65 -11.23 -3.86
CA LEU A 48 -0.98 -10.97 -5.25
C LEU A 48 -1.35 -9.50 -5.41
N THR A 49 -0.98 -8.92 -6.54
CA THR A 49 -1.40 -7.57 -6.97
C THR A 49 -1.53 -7.57 -8.49
N SER A 50 -2.26 -6.61 -9.05
CA SER A 50 -2.34 -6.44 -10.50
C SER A 50 -1.19 -5.57 -11.02
N GLU A 51 -0.81 -5.75 -12.29
CA GLU A 51 0.15 -4.86 -12.97
C GLU A 51 -0.34 -3.41 -12.99
N LEU A 52 -1.66 -3.19 -13.06
CA LEU A 52 -2.27 -1.87 -12.99
C LEU A 52 -2.01 -1.22 -11.62
N SER A 53 -2.33 -1.93 -10.53
CA SER A 53 -2.12 -1.43 -9.17
C SER A 53 -0.64 -1.17 -8.87
N LEU A 54 0.27 -1.97 -9.42
CA LEU A 54 1.71 -1.72 -9.31
C LEU A 54 2.13 -0.46 -10.09
N THR A 55 1.58 -0.26 -11.28
CA THR A 55 1.87 0.91 -12.11
C THR A 55 1.41 2.19 -11.41
N GLU A 56 0.20 2.21 -10.87
CA GLU A 56 -0.35 3.34 -10.11
C GLU A 56 0.53 3.68 -8.89
N ALA A 57 0.88 2.66 -8.09
CA ALA A 57 1.75 2.85 -6.93
C ALA A 57 3.11 3.46 -7.29
N LEU A 58 3.70 3.07 -8.44
CA LEU A 58 4.99 3.59 -8.88
C LEU A 58 4.90 4.95 -9.59
N VAL A 59 3.80 5.21 -10.30
CA VAL A 59 3.58 6.45 -11.07
C VAL A 59 3.22 7.60 -10.14
N GLU A 60 2.30 7.40 -9.19
CA GLU A 60 1.94 8.45 -8.23
C GLU A 60 3.14 8.87 -7.37
N GLN A 61 3.98 7.92 -6.95
CA GLN A 61 5.21 8.22 -6.21
C GLN A 61 6.24 9.01 -7.03
N LYS A 62 6.33 8.75 -8.34
CA LYS A 62 7.21 9.52 -9.23
C LYS A 62 6.67 10.92 -9.52
N LEU A 63 5.35 11.09 -9.55
CA LEU A 63 4.72 12.38 -9.77
C LEU A 63 4.77 13.25 -8.50
N ASP A 64 4.66 12.68 -7.30
CA ASP A 64 4.71 13.46 -6.05
C ASP A 64 6.13 13.93 -5.67
N TYR A 65 7.20 13.27 -6.15
CA TYR A 65 8.57 13.78 -5.98
C TYR A 65 8.88 15.00 -6.89
N GLY A 66 8.05 15.27 -7.90
CA GLY A 66 8.26 16.35 -8.88
C GLY A 66 7.16 17.40 -8.95
N GLN A 67 5.99 17.19 -8.33
CA GLN A 67 4.83 18.04 -8.60
C GLN A 67 3.85 18.15 -7.43
N ARG A 68 4.35 18.43 -6.22
CA ARG A 68 3.49 18.89 -5.11
C ARG A 68 3.32 20.41 -5.15
N SER A 69 2.71 20.90 -6.24
CA SER A 69 2.01 22.20 -6.27
C SER A 69 0.52 21.87 -6.22
N PHE A 70 -0.04 21.87 -5.02
CA PHE A 70 -1.48 21.75 -4.82
C PHE A 70 -2.18 22.99 -5.38
N ASP A 71 -2.77 22.90 -6.56
CA ASP A 71 -3.85 23.79 -6.98
C ASP A 71 -5.18 23.06 -6.83
N PHE A 72 -5.74 23.16 -5.62
CA PHE A 72 -7.15 22.94 -5.37
C PHE A 72 -7.77 24.26 -4.89
N ASN A 73 -8.42 24.97 -5.82
CA ASN A 73 -9.54 25.87 -5.57
C ASN A 73 -10.28 25.98 -6.91
N THR A 74 -11.16 25.02 -7.23
CA THR A 74 -12.59 24.99 -6.88
C THR A 74 -13.29 26.32 -7.16
N GLU A 75 -14.07 26.30 -8.24
CA GLU A 75 -15.13 27.26 -8.56
C GLU A 75 -16.09 27.42 -7.37
N VAL A 76 -16.26 28.65 -6.87
CA VAL A 76 -17.54 29.23 -6.40
C VAL A 76 -17.48 30.75 -6.60
#